data_AF-A0A1Z8SB06-F1
#
_entry.id   AF-A0A1Z8SB06-F1
#
_cell.length_a   1.000
_cell.length_b   1.000
_cell.length_c   1.000
_cell.angle_alpha   90.00
_cell.angle_beta   90.00
_cell.angle_gamma   90.00
#
_symmetry.space_group_name_H-M   'P 1'
#
loop_
_entity.id
_entity.type
_entity.pdbx_description
1 polymer ?
#
loop_
_entity_poly.entity_id
_entity_poly.type
_entity_poly.pdbx_seq_one_letter_code
_entity_poly.pdbx_strand_id
1 'polypeptide(L)'
;RLKTFLGHLEAHIRDQIRVVICCARGGDRSRHVVQFLVECGHQSMQLVDGYRGYRKSVRRHLAKLDFPNLFVLDGLTGTGKTKILRSISKARPHSIIDLEGYADHRSSILGDVGLNPVSQKRFESRLFQFSKSIGSRPGWILVEAESRKVGNREIPLSLWQQMQSAPRIQLYAEMELRCQILEADYQTEEGWGPLSERIRSLGPHSDYDDEEIDEMCAMLERGDTKTVAENLLERHYDPRYSHQMKKHRPIKTFEVLETDSLAAEIVEFLDRFVANQGF
;
A
#
# COMPACT_ATOMS: atom_id res chain seq x y z
N ARG A 1 7.38 37.85 18.67
CA ARG A 1 7.53 36.41 18.99
C ARG A 1 6.19 35.69 19.02
N LEU A 2 5.26 36.00 19.95
CA LEU A 2 3.93 35.35 19.98
C LEU A 2 3.07 35.63 18.74
N LYS A 3 3.04 36.87 18.23
CA LYS A 3 2.36 37.19 16.96
C LYS A 3 2.92 36.40 15.76
N THR A 4 4.24 36.25 15.70
CA THR A 4 4.92 35.45 14.66
C THR A 4 4.56 33.97 14.79
N PHE A 5 4.54 33.44 16.01
CA PHE A 5 4.15 32.06 16.28
C PHE A 5 2.68 31.80 15.94
N LEU A 6 1.77 32.73 16.28
CA LEU A 6 0.37 32.67 15.88
C LEU A 6 0.24 32.67 14.36
N GLY A 7 0.92 33.58 13.65
CA GLY A 7 0.91 33.61 12.18
C GLY A 7 1.39 32.31 11.55
N HIS A 8 2.40 31.65 12.13
CA HIS A 8 2.80 30.31 11.69
C HIS A 8 1.73 29.25 11.95
N LEU A 9 1.04 29.28 13.09
CA LEU A 9 -0.04 28.36 13.39
C LEU A 9 -1.24 28.58 12.46
N GLU A 10 -1.66 29.83 12.24
CA GLU A 10 -2.77 30.20 11.36
C GLU A 10 -2.51 29.76 9.91
N ALA A 11 -1.28 29.87 9.43
CA ALA A 11 -0.90 29.36 8.11
C ALA A 11 -1.09 27.84 7.96
N HIS A 12 -0.98 27.08 9.05
CA HIS A 12 -1.20 25.62 9.08
C HIS A 12 -2.65 25.24 9.37
N ILE A 13 -3.39 26.09 10.09
CA ILE A 13 -4.76 25.83 10.52
C ILE A 13 -5.77 26.21 9.42
N ARG A 14 -5.48 27.23 8.58
CA ARG A 14 -6.36 27.71 7.49
C ARG A 14 -7.83 27.79 7.92
N ASP A 15 -8.76 27.36 7.06
CA ASP A 15 -10.22 27.41 7.24
C ASP A 15 -10.76 26.29 8.18
N GLN A 16 -9.89 25.61 8.93
CA GLN A 16 -10.34 24.52 9.82
C GLN A 16 -11.15 25.09 10.99
N ILE A 17 -12.42 24.68 11.05
CA ILE A 17 -13.36 25.12 12.08
C ILE A 17 -12.92 24.66 13.48
N ARG A 18 -12.12 23.58 13.59
CA ARG A 18 -11.66 23.04 14.87
C ARG A 18 -10.32 22.31 14.74
N VAL A 19 -9.35 22.69 15.56
CA VAL A 19 -7.98 22.16 15.50
C VAL A 19 -7.69 21.23 16.67
N VAL A 20 -7.08 20.07 16.41
CA VAL A 20 -6.59 19.18 17.47
C VAL A 20 -5.07 19.34 17.61
N ILE A 21 -4.62 19.81 18.78
CA ILE A 21 -3.22 19.97 19.12
C ILE A 21 -2.76 18.80 19.98
N CYS A 22 -1.60 18.24 19.65
CA CYS A 22 -0.99 17.19 20.45
C CYS A 22 0.51 17.41 20.66
N CYS A 23 1.00 16.99 21.82
CA CYS A 23 2.43 16.77 22.03
C CYS A 23 2.68 15.26 22.21
N ALA A 24 3.94 14.86 22.44
CA ALA A 24 4.29 13.43 22.54
C ALA A 24 3.47 12.65 23.59
N ARG A 25 3.12 13.28 24.72
CA ARG A 25 2.50 12.63 25.89
C ARG A 25 1.23 13.32 26.41
N GLY A 26 0.74 14.37 25.74
CA GLY A 26 -0.47 15.08 26.14
C GLY A 26 -0.35 15.90 27.43
N GLY A 27 0.85 16.39 27.74
CA GLY A 27 1.09 17.27 28.89
C GLY A 27 1.02 18.76 28.56
N ASP A 28 1.63 19.59 29.41
CA ASP A 28 1.49 21.05 29.38
C ASP A 28 1.90 21.73 28.07
N ARG A 29 2.84 21.13 27.32
CA ARG A 29 3.26 21.66 26.01
C ARG A 29 2.10 21.83 25.04
N SER A 30 1.24 20.82 24.91
CA SER A 30 0.05 20.93 24.06
C SER A 30 -1.03 21.77 24.72
N ARG A 31 -1.15 21.70 26.05
CA ARG A 31 -2.15 22.45 26.81
C ARG A 31 -1.99 23.96 26.66
N HIS A 32 -0.76 24.47 26.81
CA HIS A 32 -0.47 25.90 26.66
C HIS A 32 -0.72 26.40 25.23
N VAL A 33 -0.43 25.58 24.21
CA VAL A 33 -0.71 25.96 22.81
C VAL A 33 -2.22 26.02 22.55
N VAL A 34 -2.99 25.06 23.08
CA VAL A 34 -4.46 25.09 22.99
C VAL A 34 -5.02 26.32 23.67
N GLN A 35 -4.58 26.60 24.91
CA GLN A 35 -5.03 27.80 25.64
C GLN A 35 -4.71 29.08 24.85
N PHE A 36 -3.49 29.21 24.33
CA PHE A 36 -3.09 30.35 23.52
C PHE A 36 -3.95 30.53 22.26
N LEU A 37 -4.27 29.44 21.55
CA LEU A 37 -5.12 29.48 20.37
C LEU A 37 -6.57 29.88 20.73
N VAL A 38 -7.11 29.36 21.83
CA VAL A 38 -8.45 29.73 22.33
C VAL A 38 -8.50 31.22 22.71
N GLU A 39 -7.46 31.73 23.40
CA GLU A 39 -7.34 33.15 23.73
C GLU A 39 -7.26 34.04 22.47
N CYS A 40 -6.71 33.53 21.37
CA CYS A 40 -6.65 34.22 20.07
C CYS A 40 -7.93 34.04 19.22
N GLY A 41 -8.98 33.41 19.75
CA GLY A 41 -10.27 33.23 19.07
C GLY A 41 -10.40 31.97 18.22
N HIS A 42 -9.42 31.06 18.25
CA HIS A 42 -9.46 29.80 17.50
C HIS A 42 -10.09 28.67 18.32
N GLN A 43 -10.97 27.88 17.71
CA GLN A 43 -11.44 26.65 18.35
C GLN A 43 -10.35 25.58 18.28
N SER A 44 -9.81 25.21 19.43
CA SER A 44 -8.81 24.14 19.51
C SER A 44 -9.06 23.19 20.68
N MET A 45 -8.61 21.95 20.51
CA MET A 45 -8.75 20.87 21.49
C MET A 45 -7.41 20.18 21.71
N GLN A 46 -7.15 19.76 22.93
CA GLN A 46 -5.99 18.94 23.26
C GLN A 46 -6.29 17.45 23.04
N LEU A 47 -5.36 16.75 22.39
CA LEU A 47 -5.37 15.29 22.37
C LEU A 47 -4.88 14.75 23.73
N VAL A 48 -5.80 14.16 24.49
CA VAL A 48 -5.51 13.46 25.76
C VAL A 48 -4.49 12.34 25.51
N ASP A 49 -3.53 12.19 26.43
CA ASP A 49 -2.37 11.28 26.33
C ASP A 49 -1.43 11.54 25.12
N GLY A 50 -1.71 12.60 24.35
CA GLY A 50 -0.94 13.02 23.20
C GLY A 50 -0.82 11.96 22.10
N TYR A 51 0.21 12.11 21.28
CA TYR A 51 0.45 11.19 20.17
C TYR A 51 0.67 9.75 20.65
N ARG A 52 1.30 9.53 21.81
CA ARG A 52 1.48 8.18 22.38
C ARG A 52 0.13 7.51 22.67
N GLY A 53 -0.82 8.24 23.25
CA GLY A 53 -2.17 7.75 23.52
C GLY A 53 -2.89 7.36 22.24
N TYR A 54 -2.88 8.24 21.24
CA TYR A 54 -3.43 7.97 19.91
C TYR A 54 -2.82 6.72 19.28
N ARG A 55 -1.49 6.57 19.31
CA ARG A 55 -0.81 5.37 18.80
C ARG A 55 -1.17 4.09 19.55
N LYS A 56 -1.43 4.16 20.86
CA LYS A 56 -1.96 3.02 21.63
C LYS A 56 -3.38 2.67 21.19
N SER A 57 -4.21 3.66 20.88
CA SER A 57 -5.57 3.45 20.35
C SER A 57 -5.55 2.79 18.97
N VAL A 58 -4.75 3.32 18.05
CA VAL A 58 -4.56 2.75 16.69
C VAL A 58 -4.16 1.29 16.77
N ARG A 59 -3.08 0.95 17.48
CA ARG A 59 -2.61 -0.44 17.58
C ARG A 59 -3.64 -1.38 18.22
N ARG A 60 -4.39 -0.91 19.22
CA ARG A 60 -5.43 -1.71 19.87
C ARG A 60 -6.60 -2.00 18.93
N HIS A 61 -6.98 -1.04 18.11
CA HIS A 61 -8.00 -1.24 17.08
C HIS A 61 -7.50 -2.21 16.02
N LEU A 62 -6.28 -1.99 15.50
CA LEU A 62 -5.70 -2.86 14.48
C LEU A 62 -5.56 -4.30 14.97
N ALA A 63 -5.20 -4.52 16.23
CA ALA A 63 -5.12 -5.87 16.83
C ALA A 63 -6.47 -6.63 16.87
N LYS A 64 -7.59 -5.96 16.60
CA LYS A 64 -8.95 -6.53 16.62
C LYS A 64 -9.69 -6.33 15.30
N LEU A 65 -8.95 -6.13 14.19
CA LEU A 65 -9.57 -6.09 12.86
C LEU A 65 -10.26 -7.42 12.59
N ASP A 66 -11.44 -7.32 11.99
CA ASP A 66 -12.24 -8.45 11.57
C ASP A 66 -13.02 -8.03 10.32
N PHE A 67 -12.73 -8.72 9.22
CA PHE A 67 -13.27 -8.51 7.89
C PHE A 67 -13.88 -9.85 7.43
N PRO A 68 -15.15 -10.11 7.75
CA PRO A 68 -15.76 -11.43 7.56
C PRO A 68 -15.77 -11.88 6.10
N ASN A 69 -15.87 -10.94 5.17
CA ASN A 69 -15.87 -11.19 3.73
C ASN A 69 -14.57 -10.68 3.08
N LEU A 70 -13.42 -11.09 3.63
CA LEU A 70 -12.10 -10.74 3.07
C LEU A 70 -11.72 -11.68 1.92
N PHE A 71 -11.33 -11.10 0.80
CA PHE A 71 -10.77 -11.77 -0.37
C PHE A 71 -9.37 -11.24 -0.65
N VAL A 72 -8.52 -12.08 -1.21
CA VAL A 72 -7.15 -11.70 -1.60
C VAL A 72 -7.03 -11.67 -3.11
N LEU A 73 -6.54 -10.56 -3.66
CA LEU A 73 -6.15 -10.44 -5.06
C LEU A 73 -4.68 -10.82 -5.22
N ASP A 74 -4.45 -11.96 -5.86
CA ASP A 74 -3.17 -12.59 -6.08
C ASP A 74 -2.75 -12.48 -7.55
N GLY A 75 -1.45 -12.49 -7.84
CA GLY A 75 -0.93 -12.22 -9.18
C GLY A 75 0.58 -12.04 -9.16
N LEU A 76 1.26 -12.50 -10.21
CA LEU A 76 2.70 -12.27 -10.36
C LEU A 76 3.02 -10.76 -10.43
N THR A 77 4.30 -10.40 -10.25
CA THR A 77 4.77 -9.02 -10.47
C THR A 77 4.45 -8.57 -11.90
N GLY A 78 4.03 -7.32 -12.07
CA GLY A 78 3.66 -6.78 -13.39
C GLY A 78 2.24 -7.16 -13.86
N THR A 79 1.41 -7.83 -13.06
CA THR A 79 0.00 -8.13 -13.45
C THR A 79 -0.97 -6.97 -13.29
N GLY A 80 -0.51 -5.78 -12.89
CA GLY A 80 -1.35 -4.59 -12.78
C GLY A 80 -2.30 -4.54 -11.58
N LYS A 81 -2.05 -5.35 -10.53
CA LYS A 81 -2.86 -5.42 -9.28
C LYS A 81 -3.24 -4.04 -8.75
N THR A 82 -2.26 -3.16 -8.57
CA THR A 82 -2.45 -1.81 -8.02
C THR A 82 -3.41 -0.97 -8.87
N LYS A 83 -3.33 -1.06 -10.20
CA LYS A 83 -4.23 -0.33 -11.12
C LYS A 83 -5.66 -0.87 -11.00
N ILE A 84 -5.83 -2.19 -11.03
CA ILE A 84 -7.12 -2.87 -10.89
C ILE A 84 -7.79 -2.49 -9.56
N LEU A 85 -7.06 -2.55 -8.45
CA LEU A 85 -7.58 -2.22 -7.13
C LEU A 85 -8.01 -0.75 -7.01
N ARG A 86 -7.27 0.17 -7.63
CA ARG A 86 -7.68 1.59 -7.71
C ARG A 86 -8.96 1.74 -8.52
N SER A 87 -9.10 1.04 -9.64
CA SER A 87 -10.32 1.08 -10.45
C SER A 87 -11.53 0.50 -9.71
N ILE A 88 -11.34 -0.61 -8.98
CA ILE A 88 -12.37 -1.14 -8.07
C ILE A 88 -12.72 -0.14 -6.97
N SER A 89 -11.72 0.51 -6.36
CA SER A 89 -11.94 1.50 -5.29
C SER A 89 -12.77 2.70 -5.77
N LYS A 90 -12.61 3.14 -7.02
CA LYS A 90 -13.43 4.19 -7.64
C LYS A 90 -14.89 3.75 -7.80
N ALA A 91 -15.12 2.53 -8.27
CA ALA A 91 -16.47 1.99 -8.48
C ALA A 91 -17.16 1.63 -7.16
N ARG A 92 -16.41 1.15 -6.17
CA ARG A 92 -16.89 0.71 -4.86
C ARG A 92 -15.98 1.24 -3.74
N PRO A 93 -16.18 2.48 -3.29
CA PRO A 93 -15.43 3.04 -2.18
C PRO A 93 -15.50 2.16 -0.93
N HIS A 94 -14.44 2.18 -0.12
CA HIS A 94 -14.34 1.43 1.15
C HIS A 94 -14.35 -0.10 1.02
N SER A 95 -14.01 -0.64 -0.16
CA SER A 95 -13.90 -2.09 -0.39
C SER A 95 -12.45 -2.60 -0.51
N ILE A 96 -11.46 -1.71 -0.62
CA ILE A 96 -10.08 -2.07 -0.94
C ILE A 96 -9.12 -1.76 0.21
N ILE A 97 -8.35 -2.77 0.63
CA ILE A 97 -7.16 -2.58 1.46
C ILE A 97 -5.95 -2.53 0.50
N ASP A 98 -5.54 -1.31 0.14
CA ASP A 98 -4.36 -1.00 -0.70
C ASP A 98 -3.11 -0.98 0.20
N LEU A 99 -2.51 -2.15 0.43
CA LEU A 99 -1.40 -2.31 1.37
C LEU A 99 -0.13 -1.64 0.84
N GLU A 100 0.14 -1.78 -0.45
CA GLU A 100 1.21 -1.10 -1.18
C GLU A 100 1.06 0.43 -1.10
N GLY A 101 -0.12 0.95 -1.42
CA GLY A 101 -0.44 2.37 -1.32
C GLY A 101 -0.45 2.89 0.12
N TYR A 102 -0.78 2.06 1.11
CA TYR A 102 -0.61 2.45 2.51
C TYR A 102 0.86 2.52 2.92
N ALA A 103 1.73 1.75 2.29
CA ALA A 103 3.17 1.73 2.55
C ALA A 103 3.96 2.74 1.70
N ASP A 104 3.37 3.30 0.65
CA ASP A 104 4.08 4.00 -0.44
C ASP A 104 5.24 3.13 -0.97
N HIS A 105 4.92 1.88 -1.32
CA HIS A 105 5.87 0.83 -1.70
C HIS A 105 5.19 -0.19 -2.62
N ARG A 106 5.90 -0.79 -3.59
CA ARG A 106 5.37 -1.86 -4.47
C ARG A 106 5.72 -3.26 -3.93
N SER A 107 4.97 -4.32 -4.23
CA SER A 107 5.25 -5.69 -3.75
C SER A 107 6.45 -6.32 -4.47
N SER A 108 7.64 -5.83 -4.16
CA SER A 108 8.88 -6.10 -4.88
C SER A 108 10.08 -5.67 -4.03
N ILE A 109 11.23 -6.35 -4.17
CA ILE A 109 12.48 -5.93 -3.51
C ILE A 109 13.01 -4.59 -4.06
N LEU A 110 12.69 -4.28 -5.31
CA LEU A 110 12.94 -3.00 -5.97
C LEU A 110 11.74 -2.04 -5.78
N GLY A 111 10.78 -2.41 -4.92
CA GLY A 111 9.51 -1.73 -4.77
C GLY A 111 9.59 -0.35 -4.11
N ASP A 112 10.80 0.07 -3.71
CA ASP A 112 11.12 1.42 -3.23
C ASP A 112 11.69 2.35 -4.31
N VAL A 113 12.04 1.83 -5.50
CA VAL A 113 12.57 2.65 -6.62
C VAL A 113 11.60 3.78 -6.97
N GLY A 114 12.10 5.02 -6.88
CA GLY A 114 11.31 6.23 -7.18
C GLY A 114 10.21 6.53 -6.15
N LEU A 115 10.18 5.84 -5.01
CA LEU A 115 9.19 6.01 -3.96
C LEU A 115 9.84 6.37 -2.63
N ASN A 116 9.02 6.90 -1.71
CA ASN A 116 9.43 7.25 -0.35
C ASN A 116 8.58 6.47 0.66
N PRO A 117 8.94 5.23 0.99
CA PRO A 117 8.15 4.38 1.85
C PRO A 117 7.87 5.05 3.20
N VAL A 118 6.61 5.05 3.62
CA VAL A 118 6.21 5.74 4.85
C VAL A 118 6.75 5.03 6.08
N SER A 119 6.70 5.67 7.25
CA SER A 119 6.99 4.98 8.51
C SER A 119 5.90 3.94 8.86
N GLN A 120 6.25 2.93 9.67
CA GLN A 120 5.28 1.98 10.25
C GLN A 120 4.07 2.68 10.89
N LYS A 121 4.31 3.82 11.57
CA LYS A 121 3.23 4.57 12.22
C LYS A 121 2.22 5.11 11.22
N ARG A 122 2.69 5.59 10.07
CA ARG A 122 1.84 6.16 9.02
C ARG A 122 1.10 5.06 8.25
N PHE A 123 1.77 3.95 7.93
CA PHE A 123 1.14 2.74 7.39
C PHE A 123 -0.04 2.28 8.26
N GLU A 124 0.21 2.05 9.56
CA GLU A 124 -0.84 1.66 10.51
C GLU A 124 -1.95 2.71 10.64
N SER A 125 -1.62 4.02 10.56
CA SER A 125 -2.62 5.08 10.61
C SER A 125 -3.52 5.09 9.37
N ARG A 126 -2.99 4.84 8.16
CA ARG A 126 -3.77 4.72 6.93
C ARG A 126 -4.71 3.51 6.99
N LEU A 127 -4.20 2.36 7.42
CA LEU A 127 -5.04 1.16 7.62
C LEU A 127 -6.13 1.38 8.68
N PHE A 128 -5.81 2.07 9.77
CA PHE A 128 -6.80 2.44 10.79
C PHE A 128 -7.87 3.39 10.25
N GLN A 129 -7.51 4.33 9.38
CA GLN A 129 -8.47 5.22 8.74
C GLN A 129 -9.41 4.44 7.82
N PHE A 130 -8.87 3.53 7.02
CA PHE A 130 -9.68 2.63 6.19
C PHE A 130 -10.66 1.83 7.03
N SER A 131 -10.19 1.15 8.09
CA SER A 131 -11.05 0.33 8.95
C SER A 131 -12.07 1.12 9.78
N LYS A 132 -11.91 2.45 9.87
CA LYS A 132 -12.93 3.35 10.42
C LYS A 132 -13.91 3.88 9.39
N SER A 133 -13.54 3.84 8.12
CA SER A 133 -14.37 4.29 7.01
C SER A 133 -15.38 3.24 6.55
N ILE A 134 -15.11 1.95 6.81
CA ILE A 134 -16.07 0.89 6.58
C ILE A 134 -17.25 1.06 7.56
N GLY A 135 -18.47 1.09 7.02
CA GLY A 135 -19.69 1.17 7.82
C GLY A 135 -19.92 -0.07 8.69
N SER A 136 -21.05 -0.12 9.40
CA SER A 136 -21.41 -1.23 10.29
C SER A 136 -21.74 -2.55 9.58
N ARG A 137 -21.97 -2.52 8.27
CA ARG A 137 -22.20 -3.70 7.42
C ARG A 137 -21.38 -3.58 6.15
N PRO A 138 -20.06 -3.86 6.20
CA PRO A 138 -19.26 -3.89 4.98
C PRO A 138 -19.75 -5.04 4.08
N GLY A 139 -19.71 -4.83 2.77
CA GLY A 139 -19.81 -5.92 1.81
C GLY A 139 -18.55 -6.79 1.85
N TRP A 140 -18.09 -7.26 0.71
CA TRP A 140 -16.75 -7.83 0.62
C TRP A 140 -15.65 -6.76 0.70
N ILE A 141 -14.49 -7.19 1.17
CA ILE A 141 -13.25 -6.43 1.18
C ILE A 141 -12.21 -7.20 0.37
N LEU A 142 -11.50 -6.53 -0.51
CA LEU A 142 -10.43 -7.10 -1.31
C LEU A 142 -9.09 -6.49 -0.87
N VAL A 143 -8.08 -7.33 -0.69
CA VAL A 143 -6.73 -6.93 -0.28
C VAL A 143 -5.68 -7.54 -1.20
N GLU A 144 -4.56 -6.84 -1.38
CA GLU A 144 -3.42 -7.34 -2.14
C GLU A 144 -2.82 -8.58 -1.49
N ALA A 145 -2.42 -9.55 -2.31
CA ALA A 145 -1.58 -10.66 -1.87
C ALA A 145 -0.19 -10.13 -1.52
N GLU A 146 0.04 -9.96 -0.22
CA GLU A 146 1.33 -9.59 0.33
C GLU A 146 1.85 -10.67 1.26
N SER A 147 3.15 -10.61 1.56
CA SER A 147 3.71 -11.44 2.62
C SER A 147 3.32 -10.88 4.00
N ARG A 148 3.99 -11.35 5.08
CA ARG A 148 3.83 -10.75 6.42
C ARG A 148 4.16 -9.25 6.47
N LYS A 149 4.88 -8.75 5.45
CA LYS A 149 5.32 -7.36 5.31
C LYS A 149 5.12 -6.83 3.88
N VAL A 150 4.94 -5.51 3.80
CA VAL A 150 5.02 -4.71 2.56
C VAL A 150 6.30 -3.88 2.65
N GLY A 151 7.33 -4.28 1.91
CA GLY A 151 8.69 -3.81 2.17
C GLY A 151 9.08 -4.03 3.65
N ASN A 152 9.33 -2.94 4.36
CA ASN A 152 9.65 -2.95 5.80
C ASN A 152 8.44 -2.70 6.72
N ARG A 153 7.22 -2.75 6.21
CA ARG A 153 5.99 -2.47 6.99
C ARG A 153 5.30 -3.74 7.39
N GLU A 154 5.14 -3.92 8.69
CA GLU A 154 4.46 -5.09 9.23
C GLU A 154 2.95 -4.93 9.15
N ILE A 155 2.30 -5.87 8.48
CA ILE A 155 0.84 -5.99 8.46
C ILE A 155 0.37 -6.37 9.88
N PRO A 156 -0.70 -5.79 10.45
CA PRO A 156 -1.21 -6.23 11.74
C PRO A 156 -1.54 -7.72 11.74
N LEU A 157 -1.21 -8.42 12.83
CA LEU A 157 -1.35 -9.89 12.90
C LEU A 157 -2.79 -10.37 12.63
N SER A 158 -3.78 -9.66 13.16
CA SER A 158 -5.21 -9.88 12.94
C SER A 158 -5.58 -9.90 11.45
N LEU A 159 -5.12 -8.91 10.68
CA LEU A 159 -5.35 -8.83 9.24
C LEU A 159 -4.57 -9.93 8.50
N TRP A 160 -3.30 -10.12 8.86
CA TRP A 160 -2.47 -11.16 8.25
C TRP A 160 -3.09 -12.55 8.38
N GLN A 161 -3.58 -12.91 9.57
CA GLN A 161 -4.24 -14.19 9.80
C GLN A 161 -5.48 -14.38 8.92
N GLN A 162 -6.27 -13.32 8.73
CA GLN A 162 -7.43 -13.36 7.82
C GLN A 162 -7.00 -13.53 6.37
N MET A 163 -5.94 -12.83 5.93
CA MET A 163 -5.38 -12.97 4.57
C MET A 163 -4.90 -14.40 4.27
N GLN A 164 -4.40 -15.11 5.28
CA GLN A 164 -3.95 -16.50 5.12
C GLN A 164 -5.09 -17.48 4.86
N SER A 165 -6.27 -17.23 5.42
CA SER A 165 -7.48 -18.07 5.25
C SER A 165 -8.43 -17.56 4.16
N ALA A 166 -8.28 -16.32 3.72
CA ALA A 166 -9.17 -15.68 2.76
C ALA A 166 -9.17 -16.39 1.39
N PRO A 167 -10.33 -16.51 0.72
CA PRO A 167 -10.40 -16.97 -0.66
C PRO A 167 -9.58 -16.07 -1.60
N ARG A 168 -8.89 -16.68 -2.56
CA ARG A 168 -7.98 -15.98 -3.47
C ARG A 168 -8.55 -15.86 -4.88
N ILE A 169 -8.48 -14.66 -5.44
CA ILE A 169 -8.67 -14.39 -6.86
C ILE A 169 -7.29 -14.27 -7.47
N GLN A 170 -7.02 -15.06 -8.51
CA GLN A 170 -5.73 -15.05 -9.21
C GLN A 170 -5.81 -14.19 -10.47
N LEU A 171 -4.80 -13.35 -10.67
CA LEU A 171 -4.54 -12.66 -11.92
C LEU A 171 -3.46 -13.39 -12.71
N TYR A 172 -3.66 -13.41 -14.02
CA TYR A 172 -2.71 -13.88 -15.02
C TYR A 172 -2.51 -12.79 -16.07
N ALA A 173 -1.27 -12.55 -16.49
CA ALA A 173 -0.96 -11.65 -17.58
C ALA A 173 0.20 -12.24 -18.37
N GLU A 174 0.17 -12.07 -19.69
CA GLU A 174 1.27 -12.45 -20.59
C GLU A 174 2.54 -11.66 -20.28
N MET A 175 3.71 -12.25 -20.56
CA MET A 175 5.01 -11.65 -20.25
C MET A 175 5.15 -10.23 -20.85
N GLU A 176 4.68 -10.04 -22.08
CA GLU A 176 4.71 -8.75 -22.78
C GLU A 176 4.03 -7.63 -21.95
N LEU A 177 2.81 -7.87 -21.49
CA LEU A 177 2.06 -6.89 -20.70
C LEU A 177 2.74 -6.66 -19.34
N ARG A 178 3.28 -7.72 -18.74
CA ARG A 178 3.99 -7.61 -17.46
C ARG A 178 5.24 -6.74 -17.58
N CYS A 179 5.98 -6.86 -18.67
CA CYS A 179 7.15 -6.02 -18.95
C CYS A 179 6.74 -4.55 -19.09
N GLN A 180 5.72 -4.26 -19.91
CA GLN A 180 5.20 -2.90 -20.09
C GLN A 180 4.75 -2.25 -18.77
N ILE A 181 4.09 -3.03 -17.90
CA ILE A 181 3.69 -2.55 -16.57
C ILE A 181 4.92 -2.30 -15.70
N LEU A 182 5.89 -3.19 -15.70
CA LEU A 182 7.10 -3.07 -14.89
C LEU A 182 7.96 -1.87 -15.31
N GLU A 183 8.11 -1.64 -16.60
CA GLU A 183 8.79 -0.47 -17.15
C GLU A 183 8.11 0.81 -16.68
N ALA A 184 6.78 0.91 -16.84
CA ALA A 184 6.03 2.07 -16.39
C ALA A 184 6.12 2.28 -14.88
N ASP A 185 6.24 1.21 -14.09
CA ASP A 185 6.39 1.29 -12.64
C ASP A 185 7.79 1.79 -12.24
N TYR A 186 8.86 1.39 -12.93
CA TYR A 186 10.23 1.77 -12.55
C TYR A 186 10.77 3.01 -13.24
N GLN A 187 10.11 3.51 -14.28
CA GLN A 187 10.49 4.78 -14.88
C GLN A 187 10.23 5.93 -13.89
N THR A 188 11.30 6.64 -13.54
CA THR A 188 11.22 7.79 -12.62
C THR A 188 11.41 9.12 -13.36
N GLU A 189 11.18 10.24 -12.67
CA GLU A 189 11.51 11.57 -13.20
C GLU A 189 13.01 11.74 -13.48
N GLU A 190 13.86 10.96 -12.79
CA GLU A 190 15.31 10.89 -12.97
C GLU A 190 15.71 9.83 -14.03
N GLY A 191 14.74 9.29 -14.78
CA GLY A 191 14.93 8.21 -15.74
C GLY A 191 15.16 6.87 -15.05
N TRP A 192 16.14 6.10 -15.54
CA TRP A 192 16.44 4.74 -15.09
C TRP A 192 17.56 4.66 -14.05
N GLY A 193 18.23 5.77 -13.74
CA GLY A 193 19.34 5.82 -12.77
C GLY A 193 18.98 5.20 -11.42
N PRO A 194 17.83 5.56 -10.79
CA PRO A 194 17.41 4.96 -9.53
C PRO A 194 17.19 3.45 -9.61
N LEU A 195 16.73 2.93 -10.74
CA LEU A 195 16.58 1.49 -10.94
C LEU A 195 17.96 0.82 -11.05
N SER A 196 18.88 1.39 -11.83
CA SER A 196 20.26 0.87 -11.96
C SER A 196 20.97 0.79 -10.61
N GLU A 197 20.88 1.83 -9.78
CA GLU A 197 21.45 1.83 -8.43
C GLU A 197 20.86 0.70 -7.56
N ARG A 198 19.55 0.50 -7.64
CA ARG A 198 18.89 -0.57 -6.86
C ARG A 198 19.21 -1.95 -7.40
N ILE A 199 19.34 -2.15 -8.71
CA ILE A 199 19.81 -3.41 -9.31
C ILE A 199 21.23 -3.73 -8.83
N ARG A 200 22.15 -2.76 -8.80
CA ARG A 200 23.51 -2.96 -8.25
C ARG A 200 23.50 -3.43 -6.80
N SER A 201 22.55 -2.93 -6.01
CA SER A 201 22.39 -3.36 -4.62
C SER A 201 21.75 -4.75 -4.45
N LEU A 202 21.18 -5.33 -5.52
CA LEU A 202 20.61 -6.67 -5.49
C LEU A 202 21.67 -7.76 -5.47
N GLY A 203 22.84 -7.57 -6.10
CA GLY A 203 23.86 -8.61 -6.31
C GLY A 203 24.10 -9.55 -5.13
N PRO A 204 24.27 -9.05 -3.89
CA PRO A 204 24.49 -9.93 -2.73
C PRO A 204 23.30 -10.82 -2.33
N HIS A 205 22.11 -10.56 -2.87
CA HIS A 205 20.83 -11.18 -2.52
C HIS A 205 20.05 -11.67 -3.75
N SER A 206 20.70 -11.82 -4.91
CA SER A 206 20.13 -12.31 -6.16
C SER A 206 21.01 -13.37 -6.80
N ASP A 207 20.45 -14.10 -7.77
CA ASP A 207 21.18 -15.08 -8.59
C ASP A 207 21.86 -14.41 -9.80
N TYR A 208 22.23 -13.14 -9.66
CA TYR A 208 22.95 -12.36 -10.67
C TYR A 208 24.41 -12.18 -10.24
N ASP A 209 25.33 -12.34 -11.18
CA ASP A 209 26.72 -11.92 -10.99
C ASP A 209 26.94 -10.43 -11.33
N ASP A 210 28.16 -9.95 -11.08
CA ASP A 210 28.52 -8.55 -11.29
C ASP A 210 28.47 -8.16 -12.79
N GLU A 211 28.81 -9.08 -13.70
CA GLU A 211 28.79 -8.83 -15.15
C GLU A 211 27.35 -8.70 -15.66
N GLU A 212 26.45 -9.56 -15.18
CA GLU A 212 25.01 -9.52 -15.49
C GLU A 212 24.36 -8.22 -14.97
N ILE A 213 24.76 -7.77 -13.78
CA ILE A 213 24.31 -6.48 -13.21
C ILE A 213 24.79 -5.31 -14.05
N ASP A 214 26.07 -5.31 -14.45
CA ASP A 214 26.64 -4.26 -15.28
C ASP A 214 25.97 -4.20 -16.66
N GLU A 215 25.71 -5.35 -17.28
CA GLU A 215 25.02 -5.41 -18.57
C GLU A 215 23.57 -4.92 -18.47
N MET A 216 22.83 -5.30 -17.41
CA MET A 216 21.48 -4.76 -17.18
C MET A 216 21.50 -3.24 -17.00
N CYS A 217 22.50 -2.69 -16.30
CA CYS A 217 22.64 -1.23 -16.17
C CYS A 217 22.94 -0.58 -17.52
N ALA A 218 23.81 -1.16 -18.34
CA ALA A 218 24.12 -0.66 -19.68
C ALA A 218 22.90 -0.75 -20.62
N MET A 219 22.07 -1.79 -20.49
CA MET A 219 20.79 -1.93 -21.19
C MET A 219 19.83 -0.78 -20.85
N LEU A 220 19.68 -0.46 -19.56
CA LEU A 220 18.86 0.68 -19.12
C LEU A 220 19.36 2.02 -19.69
N GLU A 221 20.68 2.23 -19.75
CA GLU A 221 21.28 3.45 -20.29
C GLU A 221 21.04 3.61 -21.80
N ARG A 222 21.06 2.52 -22.57
CA ARG A 222 20.79 2.53 -24.01
C ARG A 222 19.31 2.43 -24.39
N GLY A 223 18.42 2.36 -23.39
CA GLY A 223 16.96 2.31 -23.59
C GLY A 223 16.40 0.92 -23.88
N ASP A 224 17.18 -0.14 -23.67
CA ASP A 224 16.75 -1.53 -23.80
C ASP A 224 16.07 -2.02 -22.51
N THR A 225 14.98 -1.34 -22.15
CA THR A 225 14.28 -1.52 -20.87
C THR A 225 13.49 -2.82 -20.81
N LYS A 226 13.03 -3.28 -21.98
CA LYS A 226 12.19 -4.46 -22.09
C LYS A 226 12.95 -5.72 -21.73
N THR A 227 14.16 -5.88 -22.28
CA THR A 227 15.00 -7.03 -21.96
C THR A 227 15.38 -7.07 -20.48
N VAL A 228 15.60 -5.90 -19.86
CA VAL A 228 15.82 -5.81 -18.41
C VAL A 228 14.56 -6.22 -17.63
N ALA A 229 13.38 -5.76 -18.06
CA ALA A 229 12.11 -6.12 -17.42
C ALA A 229 11.82 -7.63 -17.52
N GLU A 230 11.99 -8.23 -18.71
CA GLU A 230 11.85 -9.68 -18.94
C GLU A 230 12.80 -10.46 -18.02
N ASN A 231 14.08 -10.08 -18.01
CA ASN A 231 15.11 -10.73 -17.19
C ASN A 231 14.77 -10.68 -15.68
N LEU A 232 14.39 -9.50 -15.18
CA LEU A 232 13.95 -9.34 -13.78
C LEU A 232 12.71 -10.19 -13.47
N LEU A 233 11.73 -10.27 -14.37
CA LEU A 233 10.53 -11.08 -14.15
C LEU A 233 10.86 -12.57 -14.08
N GLU A 234 11.61 -13.08 -15.04
CA GLU A 234 11.90 -14.52 -15.15
C GLU A 234 12.89 -15.03 -14.09
N ARG A 235 13.97 -14.30 -13.84
CA ARG A 235 15.05 -14.78 -12.98
C ARG A 235 14.93 -14.31 -11.54
N HIS A 236 14.27 -13.18 -11.31
CA HIS A 236 14.20 -12.61 -9.96
C HIS A 236 12.81 -12.75 -9.34
N TYR A 237 11.74 -12.33 -10.03
CA TYR A 237 10.41 -12.26 -9.43
C TYR A 237 9.68 -13.61 -9.40
N ASP A 238 9.56 -14.28 -10.54
CA ASP A 238 8.72 -15.46 -10.70
C ASP A 238 9.18 -16.69 -9.88
N PRO A 239 10.49 -16.99 -9.79
CA PRO A 239 10.97 -18.11 -8.98
C PRO A 239 10.58 -17.97 -7.50
N ARG A 240 10.68 -16.74 -6.97
CA ARG A 240 10.33 -16.41 -5.58
C ARG A 240 8.82 -16.48 -5.31
N TYR A 241 8.01 -16.32 -6.34
CA TYR A 241 6.55 -16.39 -6.26
C TYR A 241 6.01 -17.83 -6.34
N SER A 242 6.66 -18.69 -7.14
CA SER A 242 6.24 -20.07 -7.39
C SER A 242 6.10 -20.93 -6.12
N HIS A 243 6.85 -20.61 -5.06
CA HIS A 243 6.77 -21.28 -3.76
C HIS A 243 5.52 -20.92 -2.94
N GLN A 244 4.92 -19.74 -3.18
CA GLN A 244 3.77 -19.24 -2.42
C GLN A 244 2.43 -19.66 -3.05
N MET A 245 2.32 -19.66 -4.39
CA MET A 245 1.08 -20.02 -5.09
C MET A 245 0.66 -21.48 -4.88
N LYS A 246 1.60 -22.41 -4.68
CA LYS A 246 1.29 -23.85 -4.51
C LYS A 246 0.43 -24.15 -3.26
N LYS A 247 0.27 -23.19 -2.34
CA LYS A 247 -0.43 -23.40 -1.06
C LYS A 247 -1.94 -23.13 -1.13
N HIS A 248 -2.43 -22.41 -2.13
CA HIS A 248 -3.82 -21.98 -2.20
C HIS A 248 -4.40 -22.19 -3.59
N ARG A 249 -5.53 -22.90 -3.69
CA ARG A 249 -6.30 -23.00 -4.93
C ARG A 249 -7.17 -21.74 -5.08
N PRO A 250 -7.03 -20.96 -6.17
CA PRO A 250 -7.85 -19.77 -6.35
C PRO A 250 -9.32 -20.15 -6.59
N ILE A 251 -10.24 -19.30 -6.11
CA ILE A 251 -11.68 -19.45 -6.39
C ILE A 251 -12.02 -19.02 -7.81
N LYS A 252 -11.19 -18.17 -8.41
CA LYS A 252 -11.31 -17.70 -9.79
C LYS A 252 -9.96 -17.20 -10.28
N THR A 253 -9.65 -17.47 -11.55
CA THR A 253 -8.53 -16.85 -12.25
C THR A 253 -9.08 -15.93 -13.33
N PHE A 254 -8.48 -14.74 -13.45
CA PHE A 254 -8.77 -13.78 -14.51
C PHE A 254 -7.51 -13.47 -15.31
N GLU A 255 -7.66 -13.40 -16.62
CA GLU A 255 -6.63 -12.90 -17.53
C GLU A 255 -6.73 -11.36 -17.59
N VAL A 256 -5.59 -10.69 -17.47
CA VAL A 256 -5.48 -9.25 -17.51
C VAL A 256 -5.21 -8.84 -18.96
N LEU A 257 -6.26 -8.33 -19.62
CA LEU A 257 -6.15 -7.70 -20.94
C LEU A 257 -6.26 -6.18 -20.83
N GLU A 258 -7.22 -5.71 -20.05
CA GLU A 258 -7.45 -4.29 -19.76
C GLU A 258 -7.90 -4.17 -18.29
N THR A 259 -7.32 -3.21 -17.57
CA THR A 259 -7.45 -3.10 -16.11
C THR A 259 -8.82 -2.63 -15.64
N ASP A 260 -9.48 -1.72 -16.35
CA ASP A 260 -10.77 -1.15 -15.95
C ASP A 260 -11.93 -2.12 -16.21
N SER A 261 -11.95 -2.79 -17.37
CA SER A 261 -12.90 -3.86 -17.69
C SER A 261 -12.80 -5.00 -16.69
N LEU A 262 -11.57 -5.44 -16.40
CA LEU A 262 -11.35 -6.52 -15.43
C LEU A 262 -11.76 -6.11 -14.01
N ALA A 263 -11.55 -4.86 -13.61
CA ALA A 263 -12.03 -4.36 -12.33
C ALA A 263 -13.56 -4.52 -12.19
N ALA A 264 -14.31 -4.22 -13.25
CA ALA A 264 -15.77 -4.41 -13.26
C ALA A 264 -16.15 -5.90 -13.17
N GLU A 265 -15.46 -6.78 -13.90
CA GLU A 265 -15.69 -8.23 -13.85
C GLU A 265 -15.42 -8.83 -12.46
N ILE A 266 -14.35 -8.38 -11.79
CA ILE A 266 -14.02 -8.80 -10.42
C ILE A 266 -15.11 -8.37 -9.44
N VAL A 267 -15.63 -7.15 -9.58
CA VAL A 267 -16.73 -6.63 -8.75
C VAL A 267 -17.99 -7.49 -8.93
N GLU A 268 -18.40 -7.74 -10.18
CA GLU A 268 -19.59 -8.56 -10.47
C GLU A 268 -19.43 -10.00 -9.97
N PHE A 269 -18.23 -10.56 -10.12
CA PHE A 269 -17.91 -11.88 -9.58
C PHE A 269 -18.06 -11.93 -8.06
N LEU A 270 -17.44 -10.97 -7.33
CA LEU A 270 -17.48 -10.94 -5.88
C LEU A 270 -18.89 -10.69 -5.34
N ASP A 271 -19.67 -9.82 -5.99
CA ASP A 271 -21.07 -9.58 -5.61
C ASP A 271 -21.92 -10.84 -5.73
N ARG A 272 -21.79 -11.57 -6.84
CA ARG A 272 -22.49 -12.86 -7.02
C ARG A 272 -21.97 -13.92 -6.05
N PHE A 273 -20.66 -13.97 -5.82
CA PHE A 273 -20.05 -14.96 -4.94
C PHE A 273 -20.55 -14.82 -3.50
N VAL A 274 -20.57 -13.60 -2.97
CA VAL A 274 -21.08 -13.32 -1.62
C VAL A 274 -22.59 -13.58 -1.53
N ALA A 275 -23.37 -13.15 -2.53
CA ALA A 275 -24.82 -13.40 -2.56
C ALA A 275 -25.16 -14.90 -2.53
N ASN A 276 -24.42 -15.73 -3.26
CA ASN A 276 -24.63 -17.18 -3.32
C ASN A 276 -24.21 -17.93 -2.04
N GLN A 277 -23.35 -17.32 -1.21
CA GLN A 277 -22.90 -17.91 0.07
C GLN A 277 -23.90 -17.64 1.22
N GLY A 278 -24.96 -16.87 0.98
CA GLY A 278 -26.05 -16.67 1.95
C GLY A 278 -25.72 -15.74 3.12
N PHE A 279 -24.92 -14.69 2.88
CA PHE A 279 -24.63 -13.64 3.86
C PHE A 279 -25.68 -12.52 3.90
#